data_AF-A0A4Q5WM65-F1
#
_entry.id   AF-A0A4Q5WM65-F1
#
_cell.length_a   1.000
_cell.length_b   1.000
_cell.length_c   1.000
_cell.angle_alpha   90.00
_cell.angle_beta   90.00
_cell.angle_gamma   90.00
#
_symmetry.space_group_name_H-M   'P 1'
#
loop_
_entity.id
_entity.type
_entity.pdbx_description
1 polymer ?
#
loop_
_entity_poly.entity_id
_entity_poly.type
_entity_poly.pdbx_seq_one_letter_code
_entity_poly.pdbx_strand_id
1 'polypeptide(L)'
;MNLEFRHLLPEDFAPDSRVWIYQSNRRLMMSEALQLEEDLEAFCADWRSHGAKVTAYGNLLFGQFLLLMADERAAGVSGCST
;
A
#
# COMPACT_ATOMS: atom_id res chain seq x y z
N MET A 1 5.46 19.33 -11.89
CA MET A 1 5.11 18.19 -11.01
C MET A 1 6.10 17.11 -11.32
N ASN A 2 6.95 16.73 -10.36
CA ASN A 2 7.88 15.62 -10.55
C ASN A 2 7.06 14.32 -10.44
N LEU A 3 7.09 13.49 -11.48
CA LEU A 3 6.37 12.22 -11.57
C LEU A 3 7.30 11.02 -11.43
N GLU A 4 8.57 11.23 -11.06
CA GLU A 4 9.49 10.15 -10.76
C GLU A 4 9.07 9.48 -9.44
N PHE A 5 8.21 8.45 -9.51
CA PHE A 5 7.70 7.73 -8.34
C PHE A 5 8.43 6.42 -8.06
N ARG A 6 9.29 5.94 -8.98
CA ARG A 6 9.91 4.60 -8.87
C ARG A 6 10.75 4.43 -7.60
N HIS A 7 11.43 5.49 -7.17
CA HIS A 7 12.23 5.48 -5.94
C HIS A 7 11.38 5.44 -4.65
N LEU A 8 10.07 5.60 -4.77
CA LEU A 8 9.10 5.49 -3.68
C LEU A 8 8.46 4.10 -3.63
N LEU A 9 8.90 3.15 -4.47
CA LEU A 9 8.40 1.78 -4.47
C LEU A 9 9.50 0.83 -3.96
N PRO A 10 9.14 -0.23 -3.22
CA PRO A 10 10.06 -1.29 -2.85
C PRO A 10 10.57 -2.06 -4.08
N GLU A 11 11.84 -2.47 -4.05
CA GLU A 11 12.51 -3.19 -5.15
C GLU A 11 12.35 -4.72 -5.06
N ASP A 12 11.92 -5.24 -3.91
CA ASP A 12 11.95 -6.66 -3.54
C ASP A 12 10.60 -7.39 -3.74
N PHE A 13 9.59 -6.70 -4.24
CA PHE A 13 8.27 -7.26 -4.55
C PHE A 13 8.29 -8.04 -5.87
N ALA A 14 7.53 -9.15 -5.92
CA ALA A 14 7.42 -9.96 -7.13
C ALA A 14 6.72 -9.21 -8.27
N PRO A 15 7.05 -9.49 -9.55
CA PRO A 15 6.39 -8.84 -10.70
C PRO A 15 4.88 -9.09 -10.82
N ASP A 16 4.37 -10.17 -10.21
CA ASP A 16 2.96 -10.55 -10.15
C ASP A 16 2.25 -10.07 -8.87
N SER A 17 2.89 -9.20 -8.09
CA SER A 17 2.28 -8.57 -6.91
C SER A 17 1.02 -7.81 -7.31
N ARG A 18 0.01 -7.89 -6.44
CA ARG A 18 -1.21 -7.10 -6.62
C ARG A 18 -0.96 -5.67 -6.19
N VAL A 19 -1.50 -4.74 -6.96
CA VAL A 19 -1.43 -3.31 -6.67
C VAL A 19 -2.83 -2.72 -6.71
N TRP A 20 -3.21 -2.01 -5.66
CA TRP A 20 -4.43 -1.22 -5.58
C TRP A 20 -4.06 0.25 -5.49
N ILE A 21 -4.77 1.07 -6.27
CA ILE A 21 -4.61 2.53 -6.24
C ILE A 21 -5.97 3.16 -5.97
N TYR A 22 -6.06 3.91 -4.88
CA TYR A 22 -7.24 4.65 -4.49
C TYR A 22 -6.95 6.14 -4.55
N GLN A 23 -7.83 6.90 -5.19
CA GLN A 23 -7.70 8.34 -5.31
C GLN A 23 -8.61 9.04 -4.29
N SER A 24 -8.06 9.96 -3.51
CA SER A 24 -8.87 10.87 -2.71
C SER A 24 -9.48 12.00 -3.57
N ASN A 25 -10.67 12.47 -3.18
CA ASN A 25 -11.39 13.55 -3.87
C ASN A 25 -10.66 14.91 -3.81
N ARG A 26 -9.67 15.06 -2.93
CA ARG A 26 -8.76 16.21 -2.83
C ARG A 26 -7.37 15.76 -2.40
N ARG A 27 -6.38 16.65 -2.53
CA ARG A 27 -5.07 16.43 -1.89
C ARG A 27 -5.20 16.43 -0.37
N LEU A 28 -4.47 15.55 0.27
CA LEU A 28 -4.35 15.47 1.72
C LEU A 28 -3.44 16.59 2.23
N MET A 29 -3.78 17.14 3.38
CA MET A 29 -2.92 18.04 4.13
C MET A 29 -1.74 17.27 4.73
N MET A 30 -0.67 17.97 5.09
CA MET A 30 0.53 17.32 5.66
C MET A 30 0.21 16.46 6.90
N SER A 31 -0.63 16.96 7.81
CA SER A 31 -1.05 16.21 8.99
C SER A 31 -1.87 14.95 8.66
N GLU A 32 -2.69 15.00 7.61
CA GLU A 32 -3.47 13.85 7.15
C GLU A 32 -2.57 12.82 6.47
N ALA A 33 -1.57 13.27 5.71
CA ALA A 33 -0.59 12.41 5.08
C ALA A 33 0.28 11.68 6.12
N LEU A 34 0.75 12.38 7.15
CA LEU A 34 1.52 11.79 8.26
C LEU A 34 0.70 10.75 9.04
N GLN A 35 -0.56 11.06 9.35
CA GLN A 35 -1.43 10.09 9.99
C GLN A 35 -1.67 8.86 9.11
N LEU A 36 -1.91 9.07 7.81
CA LEU A 36 -2.12 7.97 6.87
C LEU A 36 -0.88 7.08 6.73
N GLU A 37 0.32 7.66 6.81
CA GLU A 37 1.58 6.89 6.80
C GLU A 37 1.65 5.92 7.99
N GLU A 38 1.37 6.38 9.21
CA GLU A 38 1.29 5.53 10.41
C GLU A 38 0.21 4.44 10.26
N ASP A 39 -0.97 4.81 9.75
CA ASP A 39 -2.08 3.88 9.54
C ASP A 39 -1.72 2.79 8.51
N LEU A 40 -1.00 3.16 7.44
CA LEU A 40 -0.55 2.23 6.40
C LEU A 40 0.52 1.28 6.89
N GLU A 41 1.49 1.77 7.67
CA GLU A 41 2.51 0.93 8.29
C GLU A 41 1.88 -0.10 9.23
N ALA A 42 0.96 0.35 10.09
CA ALA A 42 0.22 -0.54 10.98
C ALA A 42 -0.59 -1.59 10.19
N PHE A 43 -1.34 -1.16 9.18
CA PHE A 43 -2.11 -2.07 8.32
C PHE A 43 -1.22 -3.12 7.65
N CYS A 44 -0.11 -2.71 7.02
CA CYS A 44 0.80 -3.63 6.34
C CYS A 44 1.50 -4.59 7.32
N ALA A 45 1.79 -4.15 8.55
CA ALA A 45 2.38 -4.99 9.58
C ALA A 45 1.44 -6.12 10.04
N ASP A 46 0.14 -5.81 10.13
CA ASP A 46 -0.88 -6.71 10.67
C ASP A 46 -1.68 -7.48 9.61
N TRP A 47 -1.52 -7.14 8.33
CA TRP A 47 -2.27 -7.78 7.26
C TRP A 47 -1.97 -9.29 7.17
N ARG A 48 -3.02 -10.08 7.42
CA ARG A 48 -3.01 -11.53 7.29
C ARG A 48 -4.07 -12.01 6.31
N SER A 49 -3.72 -13.01 5.50
CA SER A 49 -4.66 -13.74 4.64
C SER A 49 -4.58 -15.21 5.00
N HIS A 50 -5.74 -15.84 5.26
CA HIS A 50 -5.82 -17.24 5.71
C HIS A 50 -4.88 -17.56 6.89
N GLY A 51 -4.68 -16.61 7.81
CA GLY A 51 -3.81 -16.74 8.99
C GLY A 51 -2.32 -16.49 8.74
N ALA A 52 -1.87 -16.47 7.48
CA ALA A 52 -0.50 -16.17 7.09
C ALA A 52 -0.29 -14.67 6.92
N LYS A 53 0.90 -14.17 7.29
CA LYS A 53 1.27 -12.76 7.09
C LYS A 53 1.43 -12.47 5.60
N VAL A 54 0.82 -11.39 5.13
CA VAL A 54 0.99 -10.89 3.76
C VAL A 54 2.22 -9.98 3.74
N THR A 55 3.07 -10.13 2.72
CA THR A 55 4.14 -9.16 2.48
C THR A 55 3.52 -7.97 1.77
N ALA A 56 3.31 -6.88 2.51
CA ALA A 56 2.55 -5.73 2.05
C ALA A 56 3.33 -4.43 2.16
N TYR A 57 2.98 -3.48 1.30
CA TYR A 57 3.56 -2.14 1.27
C TYR A 57 2.46 -1.11 0.99
N GLY A 58 2.50 0.03 1.69
CA GLY A 58 1.58 1.14 1.52
C GLY A 58 2.33 2.45 1.34
N ASN A 59 1.84 3.34 0.47
CA ASN A 59 2.37 4.69 0.32
C ASN A 59 1.31 5.67 -0.18
N LEU A 60 1.49 6.96 0.11
CA LEU A 60 0.70 8.06 -0.46
C LEU A 60 1.51 8.79 -1.54
N LEU A 61 1.15 8.56 -2.81
CA LEU A 61 1.78 9.23 -3.93
C LEU A 61 1.13 10.59 -4.20
N PHE A 62 1.96 11.61 -4.41
CA PHE A 62 1.56 12.97 -4.80
C PHE A 62 0.53 13.63 -3.87
N GLY A 63 0.45 13.16 -2.62
CA GLY A 63 -0.50 13.62 -1.62
C GLY A 63 -1.96 13.31 -1.95
N GLN A 64 -2.26 12.36 -2.84
CA GLN A 64 -3.64 12.11 -3.29
C GLN A 64 -3.93 10.65 -3.67
N PHE A 65 -2.92 9.89 -4.09
CA PHE A 65 -3.10 8.52 -4.54
C PHE A 65 -2.55 7.58 -3.49
N LEU A 66 -3.45 6.92 -2.77
CA LEU A 66 -3.09 5.84 -1.89
C LEU A 66 -2.73 4.61 -2.74
N LEU A 67 -1.53 4.10 -2.57
CA LEU A 67 -1.03 2.88 -3.17
C LEU A 67 -0.90 1.81 -2.08
N LEU A 68 -1.46 0.63 -2.35
CA LEU A 68 -1.28 -0.58 -1.55
C LEU A 68 -0.77 -1.68 -2.47
N MET A 69 0.25 -2.41 -2.04
CA MET A 69 0.82 -3.55 -2.75
C MET A 69 0.88 -4.77 -1.85
N ALA A 70 0.65 -5.94 -2.42
CA ALA A 70 0.79 -7.21 -1.74
C ALA A 70 1.48 -8.24 -2.62
N ASP A 71 2.53 -8.85 -2.08
CA ASP A 71 3.21 -9.98 -2.68
C ASP A 71 2.56 -11.29 -2.21
N GLU A 72 1.95 -12.00 -3.15
CA GLU A 72 1.13 -13.17 -2.89
C GLU A 72 1.92 -14.48 -2.79
N ARG A 73 3.25 -14.47 -2.99
CA ARG A 73 4.07 -15.69 -3.02
C ARG A 73 3.99 -16.50 -1.71
N ALA A 74 3.86 -15.79 -0.58
CA ALA A 74 3.75 -16.41 0.74
C ALA A 74 2.30 -16.62 1.21
N ALA A 75 1.39 -15.73 0.82
CA ALA A 75 -0.01 -15.77 1.21
C ALA A 75 -0.85 -15.11 0.11
N GLY A 76 -1.69 -15.90 -0.58
CA GLY A 76 -2.62 -15.36 -1.56
C GLY A 76 -3.61 -14.41 -0.89
N VAL A 77 -3.79 -13.21 -1.43
CA VAL A 77 -4.76 -12.24 -0.94
C VAL A 77 -6.11 -12.53 -1.60
N SER A 78 -7.13 -12.84 -0.80
CA SER A 78 -8.49 -12.97 -1.32
C SER A 78 -9.24 -11.65 -1.13
N GLY A 79 -9.93 -11.20 -2.19
CA GLY A 79 -10.66 -9.93 -2.22
C GLY A 79 -11.96 -9.91 -1.40
N CYS A 80 -12.20 -10.94 -0.59
CA CYS A 80 -13.35 -11.01 0.31
C CYS A 80 -12.83 -11.07 1.74
N SER A 81 -12.84 -9.92 2.42
CA SER A 81 -12.90 -9.92 3.88
C SER A 81 -14.24 -10.57 4.27
N THR A 82 -14.21 -11.60 5.10
CA THR A 82 -15.36 -11.92 5.96
C THR A 82 -15.54 -10.83 7.01
#